data_AF-A0A1M6NUI5-F1
#
_entry.id   AF-A0A1M6NUI5-F1
#
_cell.length_a   1.000
_cell.length_b   1.000
_cell.length_c   1.000
_cell.angle_alpha   90.00
_cell.angle_beta   90.00
_cell.angle_gamma   90.00
#
_symmetry.space_group_name_H-M   'P 1'
#
loop_
_entity.id
_entity.type
_entity.pdbx_description
1 polymer ?
#
loop_
_entity_poly.entity_id
_entity_poly.type
_entity_poly.pdbx_seq_one_letter_code
_entity_poly.pdbx_strand_id
1 'polypeptide(L)'
;IAENIRNQSNIYKQRAAIVEHPFGTIKRHLGYTYFLTRGLASVGIETNLICLAYNLKRMIKIKGVKELMRLFRDPARLKSNIQDVYLSKIA
;
A
#
# COMPACT_ATOMS: atom_id res chain seq x y z
N ILE A 1 -14.84 -13.64 -15.51
CA ILE A 1 -13.76 -12.65 -15.25
C ILE A 1 -13.67 -11.62 -16.38
N ALA A 2 -13.47 -12.03 -17.64
CA ALA A 2 -13.35 -11.12 -18.78
C ALA A 2 -14.56 -10.19 -18.97
N GLU A 3 -15.77 -10.70 -18.75
CA GLU A 3 -17.01 -9.91 -18.84
C GLU A 3 -17.12 -8.83 -17.75
N ASN A 4 -16.74 -9.17 -16.51
CA ASN A 4 -16.66 -8.20 -15.40
C ASN A 4 -15.59 -7.12 -15.64
N ILE A 5 -14.47 -7.47 -16.29
CA ILE A 5 -13.43 -6.51 -16.66
C ILE A 5 -13.96 -5.53 -17.71
N ARG A 6 -14.70 -6.02 -18.72
CA ARG A 6 -15.33 -5.15 -19.73
C ARG A 6 -16.35 -4.21 -19.10
N ASN A 7 -17.21 -4.72 -18.22
CA ASN A 7 -18.24 -3.93 -17.54
C ASN A 7 -17.66 -2.86 -16.58
N GLN A 8 -16.49 -3.10 -15.97
CA GLN A 8 -15.82 -2.18 -15.05
C GLN A 8 -14.50 -1.61 -15.60
N SER A 9 -14.38 -1.51 -16.93
CA SER A 9 -13.14 -1.18 -17.64
C SER A 9 -12.43 0.07 -17.09
N ASN A 10 -13.18 1.13 -16.79
CA ASN A 10 -12.63 2.37 -16.26
C ASN A 10 -11.96 2.20 -14.89
N ILE A 11 -12.55 1.40 -13.99
CA ILE A 11 -12.01 1.13 -12.65
C ILE A 11 -10.72 0.33 -12.76
N TYR A 12 -10.66 -0.66 -13.66
CA TYR A 12 -9.45 -1.45 -13.89
C TYR A 12 -8.30 -0.60 -14.44
N LYS A 13 -8.58 0.30 -15.39
CA LYS A 13 -7.57 1.25 -15.92
C LYS A 13 -7.03 2.16 -14.83
N GLN A 14 -7.90 2.69 -13.98
CA GLN A 14 -7.50 3.55 -12.87
C GLN A 14 -6.62 2.80 -11.87
N ARG A 15 -6.99 1.56 -11.52
CA ARG A 15 -6.18 0.72 -10.62
C ARG A 15 -4.80 0.45 -11.22
N ALA A 16 -4.72 0.11 -12.50
CA ALA A 16 -3.46 -0.11 -13.20
C ALA A 16 -2.53 1.11 -13.10
N ALA A 17 -3.05 2.31 -13.38
CA ALA A 17 -2.29 3.55 -13.26
C ALA A 17 -1.81 3.84 -11.82
N ILE A 18 -2.66 3.57 -10.81
CA ILE A 18 -2.31 3.80 -9.41
C ILE A 18 -1.20 2.86 -8.93
N VAL A 19 -1.22 1.59 -9.36
CA VAL A 19 -0.23 0.59 -8.92
C VAL A 19 1.09 0.68 -9.68
N GLU A 20 1.11 1.27 -10.87
CA GLU A 20 2.33 1.39 -11.67
C GLU A 20 3.39 2.25 -10.99
N HIS A 21 3.00 3.39 -10.41
CA HIS A 21 3.91 4.27 -9.68
C HIS A 21 4.62 3.60 -8.48
N PRO A 22 3.92 2.94 -7.52
CA PRO A 22 4.60 2.26 -6.41
C PRO A 22 5.51 1.13 -6.88
N PHE A 23 5.09 0.34 -7.87
CA PHE A 23 5.97 -0.71 -8.44
C PHE A 23 7.20 -0.12 -9.13
N GLY A 24 7.06 0.98 -9.87
CA GLY A 24 8.17 1.69 -10.47
C GLY A 24 9.14 2.25 -9.42
N THR A 25 8.62 2.77 -8.30
CA THR A 25 9.45 3.26 -7.20
C THR A 25 10.22 2.11 -6.53
N ILE A 26 9.55 1.01 -6.21
CA ILE A 26 10.19 -0.15 -5.57
C ILE A 26 11.28 -0.73 -6.47
N LYS A 27 10.98 -0.97 -7.74
CA LYS A 27 11.92 -1.62 -8.66
C LYS A 27 13.08 -0.71 -9.07
N ARG A 28 12.80 0.55 -9.42
CA ARG A 28 13.83 1.48 -9.94
C ARG A 28 14.53 2.31 -8.86
N HIS A 29 13.77 2.89 -7.93
CA HIS A 29 14.35 3.80 -6.93
C HIS A 29 14.91 3.06 -5.71
N LEU A 30 14.30 1.94 -5.31
CA LEU A 30 14.82 1.10 -4.21
C LEU A 30 15.75 -0.01 -4.72
N GLY A 31 15.91 -0.17 -6.05
CA GLY A 31 16.78 -1.18 -6.64
C GLY A 31 16.30 -2.62 -6.45
N TYR A 32 15.02 -2.84 -6.12
CA TYR A 32 14.46 -4.16 -5.87
C TYR A 32 14.17 -4.90 -7.19
N THR A 33 15.21 -5.46 -7.80
CA THR A 33 15.16 -6.11 -9.11
C THR A 33 15.12 -7.63 -9.05
N TYR A 34 15.63 -8.24 -7.99
CA TYR A 34 15.70 -9.69 -7.79
C TYR A 34 15.44 -10.04 -6.31
N PHE A 35 14.98 -11.27 -6.08
CA PHE A 35 14.82 -11.83 -4.74
C PHE A 35 16.14 -12.43 -4.26
N LEU A 36 16.40 -12.35 -2.96
CA LEU A 36 17.61 -12.91 -2.34
C LEU A 36 17.39 -14.35 -1.87
N THR A 37 16.18 -14.67 -1.45
CA THR A 37 15.76 -15.99 -0.97
C THR A 37 15.04 -16.79 -2.06
N ARG A 38 14.84 -18.08 -1.77
CA ARG A 38 14.11 -19.02 -2.63
C ARG A 38 12.96 -19.65 -1.86
N GLY A 39 11.92 -20.05 -2.58
CA GLY A 39 10.71 -20.63 -2.02
C GLY A 39 9.63 -19.58 -1.72
N LEU A 40 8.37 -19.96 -1.90
CA LEU A 40 7.23 -19.03 -1.84
C LEU A 40 7.10 -18.32 -0.48
N ALA A 41 7.35 -19.04 0.62
CA ALA A 41 7.26 -18.46 1.96
C ALA A 41 8.31 -17.35 2.17
N SER A 42 9.58 -17.65 1.89
CA SER A 42 10.69 -16.69 2.08
C SER A 42 10.59 -15.50 1.13
N VAL A 43 10.29 -15.74 -0.15
CA VAL A 43 10.06 -14.69 -1.16
C VAL A 43 8.84 -13.82 -0.79
N GLY A 44 7.80 -14.44 -0.22
CA GLY A 44 6.65 -13.72 0.31
C GLY A 44 7.02 -12.75 1.44
N ILE A 45 7.91 -13.17 2.35
CA ILE A 45 8.42 -12.31 3.43
C ILE A 45 9.21 -11.12 2.85
N GLU A 46 10.11 -11.36 1.89
CA GLU A 46 10.87 -10.27 1.24
C GLU A 46 9.94 -9.26 0.56
N THR A 47 8.95 -9.75 -0.18
CA THR A 47 7.96 -8.92 -0.87
C THR A 47 7.16 -8.08 0.12
N ASN A 48 6.76 -8.67 1.24
CA ASN A 48 6.04 -7.95 2.29
C ASN A 48 6.90 -6.89 2.96
N LEU A 49 8.19 -7.18 3.19
CA LEU A 49 9.13 -6.25 3.79
C LEU A 49 9.38 -5.03 2.90
N ILE A 50 9.59 -5.22 1.60
CA ILE A 50 9.80 -4.08 0.68
C ILE A 50 8.54 -3.24 0.52
N CYS A 51 7.35 -3.88 0.50
CA CYS A 51 6.07 -3.18 0.49
C CYS A 51 5.86 -2.36 1.78
N LEU A 52 6.21 -2.92 2.94
CA LEU A 52 6.16 -2.21 4.22
C LEU A 52 7.09 -1.01 4.22
N ALA A 53 8.35 -1.18 3.79
CA ALA A 53 9.32 -0.10 3.70
C ALA A 53 8.84 1.04 2.78
N TYR A 54 8.28 0.70 1.61
CA TYR A 54 7.68 1.69 0.71
C TYR A 54 6.50 2.43 1.36
N ASN A 55 5.60 1.70 2.02
CA ASN A 55 4.43 2.28 2.70
C ASN A 55 4.85 3.24 3.81
N LEU A 56 5.83 2.85 4.65
CA LEU A 56 6.37 3.73 5.70
C LEU A 56 7.00 4.99 5.12
N LYS A 57 7.84 4.86 4.08
CA LYS A 57 8.43 6.01 3.39
C LYS A 57 7.36 6.95 2.83
N ARG A 58 6.28 6.41 2.26
CA ARG A 58 5.15 7.18 1.72
C ARG A 58 4.35 7.86 2.83
N MET A 59 4.07 7.16 3.92
CA MET A 59 3.36 7.71 5.08
C MET A 59 4.13 8.88 5.70
N ILE A 60 5.45 8.75 5.85
CA ILE A 60 6.31 9.83 6.33
C ILE A 60 6.23 11.03 5.41
N LYS A 61 6.24 10.82 4.08
CA LYS A 61 6.12 11.92 3.12
C LYS A 61 4.76 12.62 3.15
N ILE A 62 3.66 11.90 3.39
CA ILE A 62 2.30 12.46 3.40
C ILE A 62 1.97 13.15 4.74
N LYS A 63 2.33 12.53 5.87
CA LYS A 63 1.92 12.97 7.21
C LYS A 63 3.03 13.64 8.02
N GLY A 64 4.29 13.36 7.71
CA GLY A 64 5.44 13.78 8.51
C GLY A 64 5.67 12.90 9.74
N VAL A 65 6.91 12.88 10.23
CA VAL A 65 7.34 11.99 11.33
C VAL A 65 6.62 12.29 12.65
N LYS A 66 6.45 13.58 13.00
CA LYS A 66 5.83 13.99 14.27
C LYS A 66 4.38 13.51 14.38
N GLU A 67 3.60 13.66 13.31
CA GLU A 67 2.20 13.24 13.29
C GLU A 67 2.09 11.71 13.34
N LEU A 68 2.96 10.98 12.64
CA LEU A 68 2.99 9.52 12.72
C LEU A 68 3.32 9.04 14.14
N MET A 69 4.30 9.65 14.81
CA MET A 69 4.64 9.32 16.20
C MET A 69 3.48 9.60 17.16
N ARG A 70 2.72 10.67 16.93
CA ARG A 70 1.49 10.95 17.69
C ARG A 70 0.44 9.86 17.47
N LEU A 71 0.20 9.48 16.21
CA LEU A 71 -0.78 8.44 15.85
C LEU A 71 -0.42 7.07 16.42
N PHE A 72 0.86 6.70 16.44
CA PHE A 72 1.30 5.42 17.00
C PHE A 72 1.32 5.39 18.53
N ARG A 73 1.42 6.55 19.18
CA ARG A 73 1.36 6.66 20.65
C ARG A 73 -0.06 6.56 21.21
N ASP A 74 -1.06 7.01 20.45
CA ASP A 74 -2.48 6.96 20.84
C ASP A 74 -3.31 6.11 19.85
N PRO A 75 -3.25 4.77 19.97
CA PRO A 75 -3.96 3.87 19.07
C PRO A 75 -5.49 3.92 19.23
N ALA A 76 -6.02 4.47 20.33
CA ALA A 76 -7.47 4.58 20.56
C ALA A 76 -8.13 5.50 19.52
N ARG A 77 -7.43 6.56 19.12
CA ARG A 77 -7.87 7.52 18.08
C ARG A 77 -7.80 6.97 16.65
N LEU A 78 -7.07 5.86 16.45
CA LEU A 78 -6.96 5.18 15.15
C LEU A 78 -8.20 4.32 14.89
N LYS A 79 -8.75 3.66 15.93
CA LYS A 79 -9.97 2.83 15.80
C LYS A 79 -11.20 3.66 15.42
N SER A 80 -11.38 4.84 16.03
CA SER A 80 -12.51 5.72 15.71
C SER A 80 -12.47 6.18 14.24
N ASN A 81 -11.31 6.66 13.77
CA ASN A 81 -11.14 7.10 12.38
C ASN A 81 -11.33 5.97 11.35
N ILE A 82 -10.93 4.74 11.66
CA ILE A 82 -11.13 3.60 10.74
C ILE A 82 -12.62 3.27 10.64
N GLN A 83 -13.34 3.26 11.76
CA GLN A 83 -14.79 3.04 11.77
C GLN A 83 -15.52 4.17 11.02
N ASP A 84 -15.15 5.43 11.24
CA ASP A 84 -15.72 6.58 10.55
C ASP A 84 -15.49 6.52 9.02
N VAL A 85 -14.29 6.14 8.57
CA VAL A 85 -13.96 5.99 7.14
C VAL A 85 -14.65 4.77 6.50
N TYR A 86 -14.87 3.69 7.25
CA TYR A 86 -15.63 2.55 6.74
C TYR A 86 -17.11 2.90 6.61
N LEU A 87 -17.70 3.55 7.62
CA LEU A 87 -19.09 3.98 7.60
C LEU A 87 -19.35 5.02 6.51
N SER A 88 -18.41 5.94 6.27
CA SER A 88 -18.51 6.94 5.19
C SER A 88 -18.38 6.36 3.77
N LYS A 89 -18.02 5.07 3.62
CA LYS A 89 -17.97 4.38 2.32
C LYS A 89 -19.18 3.47 2.10
N ILE A 90 -20.02 3.30 3.12
CA ILE A 90 -21.24 2.48 3.08
C ILE A 90 -22.48 3.37 2.96
N ALA A 91 -22.45 4.59 3.53
CA ALA A 91 -23.42 5.65 3.27
C ALA A 91 -23.20 6.29 1.88
#